data_AF-A0A7C1RPK2-F1
#
_entry.id   AF-A0A7C1RPK2-F1
#
_cell.length_a   1.000
_cell.length_b   1.000
_cell.length_c   1.000
_cell.angle_alpha   90.00
_cell.angle_beta   90.00
_cell.angle_gamma   90.00
#
_symmetry.space_group_name_H-M   'P 1'
#
loop_
_entity.id
_entity.type
_entity.pdbx_description
1 polymer ?
#
loop_
_entity_poly.entity_id
_entity_poly.type
_entity_poly.pdbx_seq_one_letter_code
_entity_poly.pdbx_strand_id
1 'polypeptide(L)'
;MERLRGYLRMKYKNQSIKKYLDDLAKKAPAPGGGSAAALSAALGCALLSMTANFTIGKEKYKKHEKEIKKILKITEELRKRFIELMDLDVSVYSKYANAKNKKAKQKAKKESQNVVKEIASLCYRAIKLCSPMAEKGNIYLLNDVLGAAELLSAGFNSALINVEG
;
A
#
# COMPACT_ATOMS: atom_id res chain seq x y z
N MET A 1 -17.90 0.33 23.76
CA MET A 1 -18.75 0.61 22.57
C MET A 1 -18.31 1.88 21.83
N GLU A 2 -17.93 2.95 22.52
CA GLU A 2 -17.54 4.24 21.90
C GLU A 2 -16.19 4.21 21.17
N ARG A 3 -15.14 3.61 21.76
CA ARG A 3 -13.81 3.43 21.12
C ARG A 3 -13.87 2.67 19.79
N LEU A 4 -14.84 1.76 19.62
CA LEU A 4 -14.99 0.93 18.41
C LEU A 4 -15.72 1.65 17.27
N ARG A 5 -16.60 2.63 17.59
CA ARG A 5 -17.19 3.52 16.57
C ARG A 5 -16.15 4.47 15.96
N GLY A 6 -15.11 4.82 16.72
CA GLY A 6 -13.98 5.62 16.25
C GLY A 6 -13.26 5.00 15.05
N TYR A 7 -12.96 3.70 15.10
CA TYR A 7 -12.26 2.99 14.01
C TYR A 7 -13.05 2.89 12.71
N LEU A 8 -14.39 2.88 12.77
CA LEU A 8 -15.24 2.88 11.58
C LEU A 8 -15.26 4.23 10.85
N ARG A 9 -14.93 5.33 11.53
CA ARG A 9 -14.90 6.70 10.97
C ARG A 9 -13.50 7.23 10.71
N MET A 10 -12.49 6.72 11.41
CA MET A 10 -11.11 7.20 11.30
C MET A 10 -10.49 6.81 9.96
N LYS A 11 -9.84 7.78 9.32
CA LYS A 11 -9.12 7.62 8.06
C LYS A 11 -7.64 7.89 8.34
N TYR A 12 -6.84 6.83 8.42
CA TYR A 12 -5.41 6.90 8.74
C TYR A 12 -4.61 7.65 7.69
N LYS A 13 -5.09 7.72 6.44
CA LYS A 13 -4.48 8.55 5.40
C LYS A 13 -4.31 10.04 5.77
N ASN A 14 -5.13 10.53 6.71
CA ASN A 14 -5.09 11.91 7.21
C ASN A 14 -4.52 12.01 8.63
N GLN A 15 -3.92 10.93 9.15
CA GLN A 15 -3.32 10.89 10.47
C GLN A 15 -1.80 10.81 10.37
N SER A 16 -1.10 11.11 11.46
CA SER A 16 0.35 10.92 11.49
C SER A 16 0.71 9.43 11.43
N ILE A 17 1.88 9.13 10.86
CA ILE A 17 2.44 7.77 10.90
C ILE A 17 2.57 7.28 12.35
N LYS A 18 2.96 8.17 13.27
CA LYS A 18 2.99 7.88 14.72
C LYS A 18 1.64 7.36 15.21
N LYS A 19 0.54 8.03 14.88
CA LYS A 19 -0.81 7.62 15.30
C LYS A 19 -1.17 6.24 14.75
N TYR A 20 -0.86 5.98 13.47
CA TYR A 20 -1.10 4.68 12.85
C TYR A 20 -0.32 3.56 13.56
N LEU A 21 0.98 3.76 13.80
CA LEU A 21 1.84 2.78 14.48
C LEU A 21 1.41 2.54 15.92
N ASP A 22 1.09 3.60 16.67
CA ASP A 22 0.57 3.51 18.03
C ASP A 22 -0.73 2.70 18.08
N ASP A 23 -1.61 2.84 17.08
CA ASP A 23 -2.86 2.08 17.03
C ASP A 23 -2.67 0.64 16.54
N LEU A 24 -1.77 0.39 15.59
CA LEU A 24 -1.41 -0.95 15.10
C LEU A 24 -0.86 -1.83 16.23
N ALA A 25 -0.10 -1.25 17.15
CA ALA A 25 0.48 -1.97 18.29
C ALA A 25 -0.51 -2.23 19.45
N LYS A 26 -1.73 -1.66 19.40
CA LYS A 26 -2.70 -1.81 20.49
C LYS A 26 -3.43 -3.15 20.44
N LYS A 27 -3.98 -3.54 21.60
CA LYS A 27 -4.99 -4.59 21.71
C LYS A 27 -6.34 -4.10 21.13
N ALA A 28 -6.39 -3.92 19.82
CA ALA A 28 -7.54 -3.48 19.04
C ALA A 28 -7.73 -4.39 17.81
N PRO A 29 -8.95 -4.51 17.27
CA PRO A 29 -9.19 -5.38 16.11
C PRO A 29 -8.55 -4.86 14.82
N ALA A 30 -8.34 -3.55 14.68
CA ALA A 30 -7.71 -2.93 13.53
C ALA A 30 -7.04 -1.61 13.96
N PRO A 31 -5.98 -1.14 13.28
CA PRO A 31 -5.33 -1.68 12.07
C PRO A 31 -4.62 -3.00 12.32
N GLY A 32 -4.37 -3.75 11.24
CA GLY A 32 -3.74 -5.07 11.26
C GLY A 32 -2.86 -5.32 10.03
N GLY A 33 -2.51 -6.58 9.79
CA GLY A 33 -1.55 -7.00 8.74
C GLY A 33 -1.88 -6.51 7.33
N GLY A 34 -3.15 -6.57 6.91
CA GLY A 34 -3.59 -6.07 5.59
C GLY A 34 -3.35 -4.57 5.42
N SER A 35 -3.73 -3.77 6.42
CA SER A 35 -3.47 -2.33 6.41
C SER A 35 -1.97 -2.00 6.41
N ALA A 36 -1.15 -2.79 7.12
CA ALA A 36 0.29 -2.61 7.16
C ALA A 36 0.94 -2.99 5.81
N ALA A 37 0.44 -4.04 5.16
CA ALA A 37 0.83 -4.42 3.80
C ALA A 37 0.57 -3.28 2.80
N ALA A 38 -0.62 -2.67 2.87
CA ALA A 38 -0.96 -1.53 2.04
C ALA A 38 -0.06 -0.31 2.30
N LEU A 39 0.23 -0.01 3.57
CA LEU A 39 1.14 1.09 3.91
C LEU A 39 2.56 0.84 3.38
N SER A 40 3.10 -0.38 3.56
CA SER A 40 4.40 -0.77 3.00
C SER A 40 4.45 -0.56 1.49
N ALA A 41 3.40 -1.00 0.78
CA ALA A 41 3.32 -0.84 -0.65
C ALA A 41 3.22 0.63 -1.09
N ALA A 42 2.50 1.46 -0.34
CA ALA A 42 2.44 2.90 -0.57
C ALA A 42 3.81 3.57 -0.42
N LEU A 43 4.62 3.16 0.57
CA LEU A 43 5.99 3.63 0.75
C LEU A 43 6.88 3.25 -0.44
N GLY A 44 6.79 2.00 -0.91
CA GLY A 44 7.52 1.56 -2.10
C GLY A 44 7.14 2.35 -3.37
N CYS A 45 5.85 2.57 -3.60
CA CYS A 45 5.41 3.44 -4.70
C CYS A 45 5.91 4.88 -4.55
N ALA A 46 5.96 5.43 -3.33
CA ALA A 46 6.47 6.78 -3.09
C ALA A 46 7.96 6.90 -3.45
N LEU A 47 8.78 5.90 -3.13
CA LEU A 47 10.18 5.85 -3.55
C LEU A 47 10.32 5.78 -5.09
N LEU A 48 9.50 4.97 -5.77
CA LEU A 48 9.50 4.96 -7.24
C LEU A 48 9.07 6.32 -7.83
N SER A 49 8.07 6.98 -7.26
CA SER A 49 7.66 8.32 -7.70
C SER A 49 8.78 9.36 -7.45
N MET A 50 9.47 9.29 -6.31
CA MET A 50 10.64 10.12 -6.02
C MET A 50 11.74 9.92 -7.06
N THR A 51 12.15 8.68 -7.31
CA THR A 51 13.21 8.37 -8.28
C THR A 51 12.84 8.81 -9.70
N ALA A 52 11.57 8.66 -10.10
CA ALA A 52 11.07 9.17 -11.38
C ALA A 52 11.15 10.70 -11.46
N ASN A 53 10.76 11.42 -10.41
CA ASN A 53 10.86 12.88 -10.34
C ASN A 53 12.31 13.37 -10.43
N PHE A 54 13.25 12.69 -9.77
CA PHE A 54 14.68 13.02 -9.86
C PHE A 54 15.33 12.67 -11.21
N THR A 55 14.63 11.91 -12.05
CA THR A 55 15.07 11.52 -13.39
C THR A 55 14.56 12.49 -14.47
N ILE A 56 13.29 12.90 -14.37
CA ILE A 56 12.63 13.77 -15.36
C ILE A 56 13.32 15.14 -15.42
N GLY A 57 13.46 15.68 -16.64
CA GLY A 57 14.06 17.01 -16.86
C GLY A 57 15.59 17.05 -16.80
N LYS A 58 16.25 15.91 -16.55
CA LYS A 58 17.71 15.80 -16.63
C LYS A 58 18.13 15.42 -18.05
N GLU A 59 19.03 16.19 -18.65
CA GLU A 59 19.48 15.99 -20.04
C GLU A 59 20.02 14.56 -20.28
N LYS A 60 20.74 14.00 -19.29
CA LYS A 60 21.26 12.62 -19.32
C LYS A 60 20.17 11.55 -19.56
N TYR A 61 18.93 11.79 -19.15
CA TYR A 61 17.83 10.81 -19.17
C TYR A 61 16.72 11.16 -20.19
N LYS A 62 16.93 12.19 -21.02
CA LYS A 62 15.94 12.71 -21.97
C LYS A 62 15.36 11.66 -22.91
N LYS A 63 16.19 10.73 -23.38
CA LYS A 63 15.77 9.59 -24.23
C LYS A 63 14.73 8.67 -23.56
N HIS A 64 14.64 8.64 -22.24
CA HIS A 64 13.72 7.81 -21.47
C HIS A 64 12.58 8.60 -20.83
N GLU A 65 12.58 9.93 -20.95
CA GLU A 65 11.69 10.82 -20.19
C GLU A 65 10.20 10.50 -20.37
N LYS A 66 9.77 10.19 -21.61
CA LYS A 66 8.36 9.81 -21.89
C LYS A 66 7.94 8.54 -21.15
N GLU A 67 8.84 7.58 -21.01
CA GLU A 67 8.58 6.33 -20.29
C GLU A 67 8.56 6.59 -18.78
N ILE A 68 9.53 7.34 -18.26
CA ILE A 68 9.61 7.69 -16.83
C ILE A 68 8.39 8.51 -16.39
N LYS A 69 7.88 9.43 -17.22
CA LYS A 69 6.62 10.15 -16.95
C LYS A 69 5.41 9.21 -16.84
N LYS A 70 5.36 8.15 -17.65
CA LYS A 70 4.30 7.12 -17.52
C LYS A 70 4.44 6.35 -16.22
N ILE A 71 5.67 5.95 -15.85
CA ILE A 71 5.93 5.27 -14.59
C ILE A 71 5.55 6.16 -13.40
N LEU A 72 5.90 7.45 -13.42
CA LEU A 72 5.51 8.42 -12.40
C LEU A 72 3.99 8.47 -12.24
N LYS A 73 3.24 8.58 -13.34
CA LYS A 73 1.77 8.58 -13.30
C LYS A 73 1.22 7.30 -12.65
N ILE A 74 1.72 6.13 -13.06
CA ILE A 74 1.25 4.84 -12.53
C ILE A 74 1.61 4.70 -11.04
N THR A 75 2.83 5.06 -10.63
CA THR A 75 3.27 4.95 -9.23
C THR A 75 2.47 5.88 -8.32
N GLU A 76 2.12 7.08 -8.78
CA GLU A 76 1.24 8.00 -8.04
C GLU A 76 -0.20 7.49 -7.91
N GLU A 77 -0.76 6.90 -8.98
CA GLU A 77 -2.07 6.25 -8.94
C GLU A 77 -2.09 5.08 -7.95
N LEU A 78 -1.07 4.21 -8.02
CA LEU A 78 -0.93 3.07 -7.12
C LEU A 78 -0.72 3.52 -5.67
N ARG A 79 0.13 4.52 -5.42
CA ARG A 79 0.37 5.09 -4.09
C ARG A 79 -0.93 5.58 -3.44
N LYS A 80 -1.73 6.35 -4.18
CA LYS A 80 -3.04 6.82 -3.72
C LYS A 80 -3.98 5.65 -3.43
N ARG A 81 -4.01 4.65 -4.32
CA ARG A 81 -4.85 3.47 -4.13
C ARG A 81 -4.45 2.64 -2.92
N PHE A 82 -3.16 2.43 -2.66
CA PHE A 82 -2.71 1.72 -1.47
C PHE A 82 -3.09 2.43 -0.18
N ILE A 83 -3.02 3.76 -0.15
CA ILE A 83 -3.47 4.55 1.01
C ILE A 83 -4.98 4.39 1.24
N GLU A 84 -5.79 4.29 0.18
CA GLU A 84 -7.21 3.97 0.30
C GLU A 84 -7.46 2.54 0.79
N LEU A 85 -6.69 1.57 0.29
CA LEU A 85 -6.77 0.17 0.68
C LEU A 85 -6.40 -0.04 2.14
N MET A 86 -5.44 0.74 2.67
CA MET A 86 -5.11 0.76 4.09
C MET A 86 -6.35 1.11 4.94
N ASP A 87 -7.04 2.21 4.61
CA ASP A 87 -8.26 2.61 5.31
C ASP A 87 -9.42 1.63 5.10
N LEU A 88 -9.50 1.02 3.91
CA LEU A 88 -10.54 0.06 3.58
C LEU A 88 -10.37 -1.24 4.37
N ASP A 89 -9.14 -1.76 4.48
CA ASP A 89 -8.80 -2.95 5.27
C ASP A 89 -9.21 -2.75 6.75
N VAL A 90 -8.82 -1.60 7.33
CA VAL A 90 -9.21 -1.22 8.70
C VAL A 90 -10.74 -1.25 8.87
N SER A 91 -11.46 -0.65 7.92
CA SER A 91 -12.92 -0.54 7.98
C SER A 91 -13.61 -1.90 7.87
N VAL A 92 -13.20 -2.72 6.90
CA VAL A 92 -13.81 -4.01 6.61
C VAL A 92 -13.50 -5.02 7.71
N TYR A 93 -12.26 -5.07 8.19
CA TYR A 93 -11.89 -5.93 9.31
C TYR A 93 -12.62 -5.53 10.60
N SER A 94 -12.78 -4.23 10.85
CA SER A 94 -13.60 -3.74 11.96
C SER A 94 -15.06 -4.23 11.87
N LYS A 95 -15.65 -4.31 10.67
CA LYS A 95 -16.99 -4.90 10.49
C LYS A 95 -17.00 -6.40 10.79
N TYR A 96 -15.98 -7.13 10.35
CA TYR A 96 -15.83 -8.57 10.63
C TYR A 96 -15.74 -8.83 12.14
N ALA A 97 -14.90 -8.08 12.86
CA ALA A 97 -14.70 -8.22 14.30
C ALA A 97 -15.98 -7.91 15.10
N ASN A 98 -16.84 -7.01 14.60
CA ASN A 98 -18.09 -6.61 15.27
C ASN A 98 -19.34 -7.37 14.78
N ALA A 99 -19.21 -8.25 13.79
CA ALA A 99 -20.35 -8.97 13.24
C ALA A 99 -20.94 -9.96 14.25
N LYS A 100 -22.22 -9.76 14.62
CA LYS A 100 -22.92 -10.56 15.64
C LYS A 100 -23.53 -11.86 15.13
N ASN A 101 -23.67 -12.02 13.81
CA ASN A 101 -24.26 -13.21 13.21
C ASN A 101 -23.41 -13.78 12.07
N LYS A 102 -23.62 -15.06 11.77
CA LYS A 102 -22.83 -15.84 10.80
C LYS A 102 -22.86 -15.22 9.40
N LYS A 103 -24.02 -14.72 8.94
CA LYS A 103 -24.18 -14.11 7.62
C LYS A 103 -23.34 -12.83 7.48
N ALA A 104 -23.43 -11.93 8.47
CA ALA A 104 -22.64 -10.70 8.50
C ALA A 104 -21.13 -10.98 8.58
N LYS A 105 -20.73 -11.97 9.38
CA LYS A 105 -19.32 -12.37 9.52
C LYS A 105 -18.77 -12.95 8.22
N GLN A 106 -19.53 -13.80 7.53
CA GLN A 106 -19.13 -14.38 6.25
C GLN A 106 -19.01 -13.31 5.15
N LYS A 107 -19.95 -12.36 5.09
CA LYS A 107 -19.89 -11.22 4.16
C LYS A 107 -18.65 -10.37 4.40
N ALA A 108 -18.40 -9.97 5.66
CA ALA A 108 -17.25 -9.16 6.01
C ALA A 108 -15.91 -9.88 5.78
N LYS A 109 -15.84 -11.21 6.02
CA LYS A 109 -14.64 -12.00 5.69
C LYS A 109 -14.34 -11.95 4.19
N LYS A 110 -15.36 -12.17 3.35
CA LYS A 110 -15.20 -12.11 1.88
C LYS A 110 -14.76 -10.72 1.41
N GLU A 111 -15.34 -9.66 1.96
CA GLU A 111 -14.90 -8.28 1.67
C GLU A 111 -13.43 -8.09 2.07
N SER A 112 -13.01 -8.56 3.25
CA SER A 112 -11.63 -8.42 3.74
C SER A 112 -10.65 -9.14 2.81
N GLN A 113 -10.98 -10.37 2.41
CA GLN A 113 -10.20 -11.16 1.47
C GLN A 113 -10.05 -10.48 0.10
N ASN A 114 -11.09 -9.79 -0.38
CA ASN A 114 -11.00 -9.05 -1.63
C ASN A 114 -10.03 -7.87 -1.53
N VAL A 115 -10.03 -7.15 -0.38
CA VAL A 115 -9.12 -6.03 -0.15
C VAL A 115 -7.66 -6.51 -0.18
N VAL A 116 -7.33 -7.57 0.55
CA VAL A 116 -5.94 -8.09 0.58
C VAL A 116 -5.51 -8.69 -0.76
N LYS A 117 -6.41 -9.33 -1.51
CA LYS A 117 -6.14 -9.77 -2.89
C LYS A 117 -5.84 -8.59 -3.82
N GLU A 118 -6.57 -7.49 -3.68
CA GLU A 118 -6.31 -6.28 -4.44
C GLU A 118 -4.94 -5.69 -4.08
N ILE A 119 -4.59 -5.60 -2.78
CA ILE A 119 -3.27 -5.16 -2.33
C ILE A 119 -2.18 -6.01 -2.98
N ALA A 120 -2.26 -7.35 -2.90
CA ALA A 120 -1.27 -8.25 -3.49
C ALA A 120 -1.16 -8.05 -5.02
N SER A 121 -2.29 -8.00 -5.73
CA SER A 121 -2.30 -7.79 -7.19
C SER A 121 -1.65 -6.46 -7.59
N LEU A 122 -1.91 -5.38 -6.84
CA LEU A 122 -1.33 -4.08 -7.11
C LEU A 122 0.16 -4.03 -6.73
N CYS A 123 0.59 -4.73 -5.68
CA CYS A 123 2.01 -4.83 -5.33
C CYS A 123 2.78 -5.48 -6.47
N TYR A 124 2.28 -6.59 -7.00
CA TYR A 124 2.90 -7.25 -8.16
C TYR A 124 3.00 -6.32 -9.37
N ARG A 125 1.95 -5.53 -9.65
CA ARG A 125 1.97 -4.53 -10.72
C ARG A 125 3.01 -3.43 -10.46
N ALA A 126 3.16 -2.97 -9.22
CA ALA A 126 4.16 -1.97 -8.84
C ALA A 126 5.60 -2.50 -8.91
N ILE A 127 5.84 -3.76 -8.50
CA ILE A 127 7.16 -4.40 -8.55
C ILE A 127 7.70 -4.41 -9.98
N LYS A 128 6.84 -4.67 -10.98
CA LYS A 128 7.23 -4.63 -12.40
C LYS A 128 7.75 -3.27 -12.87
N LEU A 129 7.44 -2.19 -12.17
CA LEU A 129 7.94 -0.84 -12.48
C LEU A 129 9.38 -0.63 -11.98
N CYS A 130 9.87 -1.48 -11.09
CA CYS A 130 11.23 -1.35 -10.53
C CYS A 130 12.30 -1.64 -11.59
N SER A 131 12.13 -2.64 -12.46
CA SER A 131 13.10 -2.97 -13.52
C SER A 131 13.35 -1.80 -14.49
N PRO A 132 12.32 -1.23 -15.15
CA PRO A 132 12.55 -0.09 -16.04
C PRO A 132 13.08 1.14 -15.28
N MET A 133 12.72 1.33 -14.01
CA MET A 133 13.29 2.40 -13.18
C MET A 133 14.76 2.18 -12.85
N ALA A 134 15.19 0.94 -12.57
CA ALA A 134 16.59 0.61 -12.32
C ALA A 134 17.45 0.77 -13.58
N GLU A 135 16.91 0.40 -14.74
CA GLU A 135 17.61 0.47 -16.02
C GLU A 135 17.71 1.89 -16.61
N LYS A 136 16.62 2.67 -16.49
CA LYS A 136 16.44 3.92 -17.24
C LYS A 136 16.33 5.15 -16.34
N GLY A 137 16.16 4.94 -15.04
CA GLY A 137 16.08 6.00 -14.04
C GLY A 137 17.44 6.60 -13.69
N ASN A 138 17.40 7.50 -12.72
CA ASN A 138 18.59 8.09 -12.17
C ASN A 138 19.46 7.03 -11.44
N ILE A 139 20.62 6.73 -12.01
CA ILE A 139 21.58 5.73 -11.51
C ILE A 139 22.01 5.99 -10.06
N TYR A 140 22.03 7.25 -9.63
CA TYR A 140 22.40 7.61 -8.26
C TYR A 140 21.31 7.25 -7.24
N LEU A 141 20.12 6.86 -7.69
CA LEU A 141 18.99 6.44 -6.87
C LEU A 141 18.64 4.97 -7.06
N LEU A 142 19.57 4.16 -7.57
CA LEU A 142 19.36 2.72 -7.72
C LEU A 142 19.00 2.06 -6.38
N ASN A 143 19.66 2.46 -5.29
CA ASN A 143 19.36 1.96 -3.95
C ASN A 143 17.92 2.27 -3.51
N ASP A 144 17.37 3.43 -3.88
CA ASP A 144 15.97 3.77 -3.59
C ASP A 144 14.99 2.91 -4.41
N VAL A 145 15.35 2.57 -5.66
CA VAL A 145 14.56 1.64 -6.49
C VAL A 145 14.58 0.23 -5.89
N LEU A 146 15.73 -0.25 -5.42
CA LEU A 146 15.85 -1.55 -4.75
C LEU A 146 15.08 -1.56 -3.42
N GLY A 147 15.20 -0.51 -2.60
CA GLY A 147 14.41 -0.35 -1.38
C GLY A 147 12.91 -0.31 -1.65
N ALA A 148 12.49 0.31 -2.75
CA ALA A 148 11.10 0.27 -3.18
C ALA A 148 10.62 -1.15 -3.52
N ALA A 149 11.45 -1.92 -4.23
CA ALA A 149 11.14 -3.31 -4.58
C ALA A 149 10.97 -4.19 -3.32
N GLU A 150 11.82 -4.01 -2.31
CA GLU A 150 11.72 -4.72 -1.03
C GLU A 150 10.43 -4.35 -0.28
N LEU A 151 10.10 -3.07 -0.17
CA LEU A 151 8.87 -2.61 0.49
C LEU A 151 7.60 -3.12 -0.21
N LEU A 152 7.60 -3.14 -1.54
CA LEU A 152 6.51 -3.70 -2.34
C LEU A 152 6.42 -5.22 -2.19
N SER A 153 7.55 -5.93 -2.11
CA SER A 153 7.61 -7.38 -1.91
C SER A 153 7.14 -7.77 -0.50
N ALA A 154 7.54 -7.01 0.52
CA ALA A 154 7.03 -7.16 1.88
C ALA A 154 5.51 -6.91 1.93
N GLY A 155 5.02 -5.88 1.24
CA GLY A 155 3.59 -5.61 1.07
C GLY A 155 2.85 -6.76 0.39
N PHE A 156 3.40 -7.30 -0.71
CA PHE A 156 2.85 -8.45 -1.42
C PHE A 156 2.75 -9.69 -0.52
N ASN A 157 3.86 -10.07 0.12
CA ASN A 157 3.95 -11.26 0.96
C ASN A 157 3.03 -11.13 2.18
N SER A 158 3.01 -9.97 2.84
CA SER A 158 2.11 -9.71 3.97
C SER A 158 0.65 -9.79 3.54
N ALA A 159 0.28 -9.20 2.38
CA ALA A 159 -1.07 -9.31 1.87
C ALA A 159 -1.45 -10.77 1.56
N LEU A 160 -0.57 -11.55 0.95
CA LEU A 160 -0.80 -12.96 0.59
C LEU A 160 -1.06 -13.82 1.83
N ILE A 161 -0.26 -13.68 2.89
CA ILE A 161 -0.46 -14.40 4.15
C ILE A 161 -1.86 -14.11 4.74
N ASN A 162 -2.34 -12.87 4.60
CA ASN A 162 -3.68 -12.48 5.08
C ASN A 162 -4.83 -12.95 4.16
N VAL A 163 -4.56 -13.43 2.94
CA VAL A 163 -5.59 -14.06 2.09
C VAL A 163 -5.96 -15.44 2.62
N GLU A 164 -5.00 -16.14 3.24
CA GLU A 164 -5.12 -17.54 3.65
C GLU A 164 -5.69 -17.72 5.08
N GLY A 165 -5.70 -16.67 5.90
CA GLY A 165 -6.36 -16.62 7.23
C GLY A 165 -7.88 -16.41 7.19
#